data_AF-A0A4R3ND77-F1
#
_entry.id   AF-A0A4R3ND77-F1
#
_cell.length_a   1.000
_cell.length_b   1.000
_cell.length_c   1.000
_cell.angle_alpha   90.00
_cell.angle_beta   90.00
_cell.angle_gamma   90.00
#
_symmetry.space_group_name_H-M   'P 1'
#
loop_
_entity.id
_entity.type
_entity.pdbx_description
1 polymer ?
#
loop_
_entity_poly.entity_id
_entity_poly.type
_entity_poly.pdbx_seq_one_letter_code
_entity_poly.pdbx_strand_id
1 'polypeptide(L)'
;MAAQPVRKFDYSRVQTQIPQKKQVVVHKRRWVTRGEKFLYTLFITGALGLSIYITSFSSSLDSINRNIQTIENEISNQQIENRVLEAKVNELKQPSRILAIAKENGLTIKNSNVKQASPVQ
;
A
#
# COMPACT_ATOMS: atom_id res chain seq x y z
N MET A 1 -77.74 -52.83 78.06
CA MET A 1 -76.68 -53.86 78.20
C MET A 1 -76.51 -54.48 76.81
N ALA A 2 -75.39 -54.44 76.11
CA ALA A 2 -74.01 -54.38 76.55
C ALA A 2 -73.07 -53.77 75.49
N ALA A 3 -71.98 -53.21 76.01
CA ALA A 3 -70.63 -53.14 75.47
C ALA A 3 -70.41 -52.62 74.03
N GLN A 4 -70.00 -51.35 73.94
CA GLN A 4 -69.10 -50.88 72.89
C GLN A 4 -67.68 -51.36 73.21
N PRO A 5 -66.88 -51.78 72.21
CA PRO A 5 -65.45 -51.56 72.33
C PRO A 5 -64.81 -50.89 71.10
N VAL A 6 -64.17 -49.77 71.45
CA VAL A 6 -62.85 -49.29 70.97
C VAL A 6 -62.76 -48.80 69.53
N ARG A 7 -62.68 -47.46 69.44
CA ARG A 7 -62.26 -46.66 68.29
C ARG A 7 -60.87 -47.09 67.81
N LYS A 8 -60.75 -47.40 66.52
CA LYS A 8 -59.46 -47.52 65.86
C LYS A 8 -59.08 -46.14 65.30
N PHE A 9 -57.97 -45.62 65.79
CA PHE A 9 -57.30 -44.48 65.21
C PHE A 9 -56.49 -45.01 64.03
N ASP A 10 -56.88 -44.70 62.79
CA ASP A 10 -55.99 -44.89 61.65
C ASP A 10 -55.25 -43.59 61.39
N TYR A 11 -53.95 -43.68 61.69
CA TYR A 11 -52.95 -42.65 61.58
C TYR A 11 -52.75 -42.28 60.11
N SER A 12 -52.82 -40.99 59.86
CA SER A 12 -52.46 -40.29 58.64
C SER A 12 -51.22 -40.88 57.96
N ARG A 13 -51.36 -41.33 56.70
CA ARG A 13 -50.23 -41.24 55.78
C ARG A 13 -50.05 -39.78 55.41
N VAL A 14 -49.15 -39.09 56.10
CA VAL A 14 -48.55 -37.87 55.57
C VAL A 14 -47.81 -38.30 54.31
N GLN A 15 -48.40 -38.03 53.15
CA GLN A 15 -47.70 -38.16 51.88
C GLN A 15 -46.63 -37.08 51.87
N THR A 16 -45.40 -37.45 52.23
CA THR A 16 -44.23 -36.61 52.01
C THR A 16 -44.14 -36.36 50.51
N GLN A 17 -44.70 -35.23 50.07
CA GLN A 17 -44.43 -34.70 48.75
C GLN A 17 -42.94 -34.40 48.75
N ILE A 18 -42.16 -35.31 48.17
CA ILE A 18 -40.79 -35.02 47.80
C ILE A 18 -40.90 -33.78 46.92
N PRO A 19 -40.32 -32.63 47.31
CA PRO A 19 -40.44 -31.43 46.49
C PRO A 19 -39.84 -31.81 45.15
N GLN A 20 -40.68 -31.87 44.12
CA GLN A 20 -40.21 -32.01 42.76
C GLN A 20 -39.28 -30.83 42.55
N LYS A 21 -37.97 -31.12 42.59
CA LYS A 21 -36.91 -30.14 42.32
C LYS A 21 -37.20 -29.65 40.91
N LYS A 22 -37.91 -28.53 40.82
CA LYS A 22 -38.18 -27.81 39.59
C LYS A 22 -36.82 -27.66 38.94
N GLN A 23 -36.57 -28.45 37.91
CA GLN A 23 -35.33 -28.39 37.17
C GLN A 23 -35.40 -27.04 36.46
N VAL A 24 -34.91 -26.00 37.13
CA VAL A 24 -34.74 -24.70 36.51
C VAL A 24 -33.69 -24.96 35.45
N VAL A 25 -34.15 -25.08 34.22
CA VAL A 25 -33.30 -25.23 33.05
C VAL A 25 -32.48 -23.94 33.00
N VAL A 26 -31.29 -23.99 33.59
CA VAL A 26 -30.36 -22.87 33.56
C VAL A 26 -29.94 -22.78 32.11
N HIS A 27 -30.60 -21.89 31.36
CA HIS A 27 -30.23 -21.60 30.00
C HIS A 27 -28.80 -21.08 30.07
N LYS A 28 -27.84 -21.94 29.72
CA LYS A 28 -26.42 -21.57 29.66
C LYS A 28 -26.35 -20.36 28.76
N ARG A 29 -26.11 -19.18 29.34
CA ARG A 29 -25.94 -17.94 28.57
C ARG A 29 -24.80 -18.22 27.61
N ARG A 30 -25.12 -18.31 26.32
CA ARG A 30 -24.15 -18.60 25.27
C ARG A 30 -23.12 -17.46 25.35
N TRP A 31 -21.90 -17.81 25.78
CA TRP A 31 -20.81 -16.86 26.05
C TRP A 31 -20.44 -15.98 24.86
N VAL A 32 -20.89 -16.36 23.66
CA VAL A 32 -20.70 -15.58 22.44
C VAL A 32 -22.06 -15.36 21.79
N THR A 33 -22.53 -14.12 21.83
CA THR A 33 -23.72 -13.67 21.11
C THR A 33 -23.51 -13.74 19.60
N ARG A 34 -24.55 -14.06 18.82
CA ARG A 34 -24.43 -14.27 17.35
C ARG A 34 -23.81 -13.06 16.63
N GLY A 35 -24.08 -11.85 17.10
CA GLY A 35 -23.49 -10.61 16.57
C GLY A 35 -22.00 -10.47 16.81
N GLU A 36 -21.49 -10.96 17.94
CA GLU A 36 -20.05 -10.88 18.26
C GLU A 36 -19.21 -11.73 17.29
N LYS A 37 -19.71 -12.92 16.92
CA LYS A 37 -19.08 -13.74 15.87
C LYS A 37 -19.00 -13.00 14.53
N PHE A 38 -20.03 -12.23 14.18
CA PHE A 38 -20.07 -11.46 12.94
C PHE A 38 -19.05 -10.31 12.95
N LEU A 39 -18.91 -9.60 14.08
CA LEU A 39 -17.89 -8.58 14.27
C LEU A 39 -16.48 -9.15 14.12
N TYR A 40 -16.18 -10.30 14.73
CA TYR A 40 -14.87 -10.94 14.56
C TYR A 40 -14.62 -11.35 13.10
N THR A 41 -15.60 -11.95 12.43
CA THR A 41 -15.43 -12.31 11.02
C THR A 41 -15.21 -11.08 10.13
N LEU A 42 -15.97 -10.01 10.35
CA LEU A 42 -15.83 -8.77 9.59
C LEU A 42 -14.46 -8.12 9.82
N PHE A 43 -14.00 -8.09 11.08
CA PHE A 43 -12.71 -7.53 11.45
C PHE A 43 -11.56 -8.34 10.83
N ILE A 44 -11.62 -9.68 10.88
CA ILE A 44 -10.61 -10.55 10.29
C ILE A 44 -10.56 -10.38 8.76
N THR A 45 -11.72 -10.41 8.10
CA THR A 45 -11.80 -10.21 6.64
C THR A 45 -11.36 -8.81 6.24
N GLY A 46 -11.73 -7.78 7.00
CA GLY A 46 -11.29 -6.40 6.78
C GLY A 46 -9.79 -6.23 6.96
N ALA A 47 -9.20 -6.82 8.01
CA ALA A 47 -7.76 -6.79 8.26
C ALA A 47 -6.98 -7.50 7.15
N LEU A 48 -7.45 -8.67 6.69
CA LEU A 48 -6.88 -9.38 5.54
C LEU A 48 -6.97 -8.55 4.26
N GLY A 49 -8.13 -7.95 3.98
CA GLY A 49 -8.34 -7.09 2.82
C GLY A 49 -7.41 -5.85 2.83
N LEU A 50 -7.27 -5.20 3.99
CA LEU A 50 -6.34 -4.08 4.19
C LEU A 50 -4.89 -4.51 3.98
N SER A 51 -4.49 -5.68 4.50
CA SER A 51 -3.14 -6.20 4.30
C SER A 51 -2.84 -6.46 2.83
N ILE A 52 -3.77 -7.06 2.09
CA ILE A 52 -3.63 -7.31 0.65
C ILE A 52 -3.56 -5.98 -0.10
N TYR A 53 -4.42 -5.03 0.24
CA TYR A 53 -4.45 -3.69 -0.37
C TYR A 53 -3.12 -2.94 -0.17
N ILE A 54 -2.60 -2.95 1.06
CA ILE A 54 -1.30 -2.34 1.39
C ILE A 54 -0.17 -3.03 0.63
N THR A 55 -0.18 -4.36 0.51
CA THR A 55 0.82 -5.09 -0.28
C THR A 55 0.75 -4.74 -1.76
N SER A 56 -0.44 -4.69 -2.36
CA SER A 56 -0.61 -4.29 -3.77
C SER A 56 -0.23 -2.82 -4.00
N PHE A 57 -0.49 -1.94 -3.04
CA PHE A 57 -0.04 -0.55 -3.08
C PHE A 57 1.47 -0.42 -2.92
N SER A 58 2.09 -1.28 -2.09
CA SER A 58 3.55 -1.32 -1.91
C SER A 58 4.28 -1.71 -3.21
N SER A 59 3.67 -2.50 -4.09
CA SER A 59 4.22 -2.77 -5.43
C SER A 59 4.30 -1.51 -6.31
N SER A 60 3.46 -0.50 -6.04
CA SER A 60 3.63 0.82 -6.65
C SER A 60 4.77 1.62 -6.01
N LEU A 61 5.10 1.41 -4.73
CA LEU A 61 6.24 2.07 -4.08
C LEU A 61 7.60 1.57 -4.61
N ASP A 62 7.74 0.27 -4.83
CA ASP A 62 8.96 -0.30 -5.43
C ASP A 62 9.14 0.10 -6.90
N SER A 63 8.03 0.22 -7.64
CA SER A 63 8.07 0.70 -9.02
C SER A 63 8.36 2.20 -9.10
N ILE A 64 7.85 3.00 -8.16
CA ILE A 64 8.14 4.44 -8.08
C ILE A 64 9.63 4.68 -7.82
N ASN A 65 10.25 4.00 -6.85
CA ASN A 65 11.67 4.21 -6.56
C ASN A 65 12.58 3.80 -7.74
N ARG A 66 12.21 2.72 -8.47
CA ARG A 66 12.90 2.33 -9.70
C ARG A 66 12.66 3.33 -10.83
N ASN A 67 11.45 3.86 -10.97
CA ASN A 67 11.11 4.82 -12.01
C ASN A 67 11.82 6.17 -11.80
N ILE A 68 11.95 6.64 -10.55
CA ILE A 68 12.81 7.80 -10.23
C ILE A 68 14.25 7.54 -10.69
N GLN A 69 14.83 6.39 -10.33
CA GLN A 69 16.22 6.08 -10.72
C GLN A 69 16.39 5.95 -12.24
N THR A 70 15.41 5.42 -12.95
CA THR A 70 15.42 5.34 -14.42
C THR A 70 15.36 6.75 -15.04
N ILE A 71 14.42 7.58 -14.58
CA ILE A 71 14.26 8.95 -15.09
C ILE A 71 15.50 9.81 -14.81
N GLU A 72 16.10 9.70 -13.62
CA GLU A 72 17.35 10.40 -13.29
C GLU A 72 18.51 9.99 -14.20
N ASN A 73 18.63 8.69 -14.50
CA ASN A 73 19.63 8.21 -15.44
C ASN A 73 19.38 8.70 -16.88
N GLU A 74 18.14 8.72 -17.34
CA GLU A 74 17.78 9.26 -18.65
C GLU A 74 18.12 10.76 -18.76
N ILE A 75 17.78 11.55 -17.74
CA ILE A 75 18.11 12.98 -17.68
C ILE A 75 19.63 13.18 -17.71
N SER A 76 20.37 12.41 -16.91
CA SER A 76 21.84 12.48 -16.88
C SER A 76 22.46 12.17 -18.25
N ASN A 77 21.99 11.10 -18.91
CA ASN A 77 22.44 10.73 -20.25
C ASN A 77 22.14 11.83 -21.27
N GLN A 78 20.92 12.39 -21.24
CA GLN A 78 20.53 13.47 -22.15
C GLN A 78 21.36 14.75 -21.92
N GLN A 79 21.70 15.06 -20.66
CA GLN A 79 22.58 16.19 -20.34
C GLN A 79 24.00 15.99 -20.89
N ILE A 80 24.53 14.78 -20.79
CA ILE A 80 25.84 14.45 -21.36
C ILE A 80 25.80 14.61 -22.89
N GLU A 81 24.79 14.04 -23.55
CA GLU A 81 24.63 14.17 -25.01
C GLU A 81 24.54 15.64 -25.44
N ASN A 82 23.73 16.44 -24.74
CA ASN A 82 23.61 17.87 -24.99
C ASN A 82 24.96 18.59 -24.85
N ARG A 83 25.74 18.30 -23.80
CA ARG A 83 27.08 18.89 -23.63
C ARG A 83 28.04 18.49 -24.75
N VAL A 84 28.00 17.23 -25.19
CA VAL A 84 28.82 16.77 -26.33
C VAL A 84 28.43 17.50 -27.62
N LEU A 85 27.12 17.64 -27.87
CA LEU A 85 26.61 18.37 -29.03
C LEU A 85 26.99 19.85 -28.99
N GLU A 86 26.86 20.51 -27.83
CA GLU A 86 27.31 21.89 -27.64
C GLU A 86 28.81 22.06 -27.87
N ALA A 87 29.62 21.15 -27.34
CA ALA A 87 31.07 21.15 -27.57
C ALA A 87 31.40 21.01 -29.06
N LYS A 88 30.70 20.12 -29.77
CA LYS A 88 30.86 19.93 -31.22
C LYS A 88 30.44 21.16 -32.02
N VAL A 89 29.34 21.81 -31.65
CA VAL A 89 28.91 23.08 -32.27
C VAL A 89 29.96 24.15 -32.05
N ASN A 90 30.50 24.28 -30.84
CA ASN A 90 31.54 25.24 -30.54
C ASN A 90 32.81 24.96 -31.35
N GLU A 91 33.25 23.71 -31.44
CA GLU A 91 34.39 23.30 -32.27
C GLU A 91 34.18 23.60 -33.76
N LEU A 92 32.98 23.34 -34.29
CA LEU A 92 32.64 23.62 -35.69
C LEU A 92 32.55 25.13 -35.99
N LYS A 93 32.11 25.94 -35.01
CA LYS A 93 32.05 27.40 -35.13
C LYS A 93 33.39 28.09 -34.90
N GLN A 94 34.42 27.37 -34.43
CA GLN A 94 35.72 27.97 -34.17
C GLN A 94 36.29 28.58 -35.47
N PRO A 95 36.62 29.89 -35.47
CA PRO A 95 37.18 30.56 -36.65
C PRO A 95 38.45 29.90 -37.15
N SER A 96 39.29 29.38 -36.25
CA SER A 96 40.50 28.62 -36.58
C SER A 96 40.22 27.43 -37.49
N ARG A 97 39.16 26.65 -37.22
CA ARG A 97 38.76 25.48 -38.02
C ARG A 97 38.23 25.89 -39.38
N ILE A 98 37.38 26.92 -39.43
CA ILE A 98 36.84 27.46 -40.67
C ILE A 98 37.96 27.98 -41.57
N LEU A 99 38.93 28.71 -41.00
CA LEU A 99 40.10 29.22 -41.72
C LEU A 99 41.05 28.12 -42.18
N ALA A 100 41.19 27.03 -41.40
CA ALA A 100 41.96 25.86 -41.79
C ALA A 100 41.34 25.15 -43.00
N ILE A 101 40.03 24.87 -42.96
CA ILE A 101 39.29 24.26 -44.08
C ILE A 101 39.36 25.16 -45.33
N ALA A 102 39.22 26.48 -45.19
CA ALA A 102 39.32 27.41 -46.30
C ALA A 102 40.71 27.36 -46.97
N LYS A 103 41.80 27.34 -46.18
CA LYS A 103 43.17 27.22 -46.70
C LYS A 103 43.43 25.88 -47.40
N GLU A 104 42.91 24.78 -46.85
CA GLU A 104 43.03 23.44 -47.45
C GLU A 104 42.31 23.37 -48.81
N ASN A 105 41.21 24.09 -48.97
CA ASN A 105 40.47 24.23 -50.23
C ASN A 105 41.04 25.32 -51.17
N GLY A 106 42.24 25.84 -50.90
CA GLY A 106 42.95 26.76 -51.79
C GLY A 106 42.59 28.24 -51.62
N LEU A 107 41.77 28.62 -50.63
CA LEU A 107 41.45 30.03 -50.36
C LEU A 107 42.58 30.68 -49.55
N THR A 108 43.26 31.66 -50.16
CA THR A 108 44.37 32.38 -49.53
C THR A 108 43.86 33.62 -48.79
N ILE A 109 44.00 33.65 -47.46
CA ILE A 109 43.62 34.81 -46.64
C ILE A 109 44.62 35.96 -46.87
N LYS A 110 44.30 36.91 -47.75
CA LYS A 110 45.00 38.21 -47.83
C LYS A 110 44.39 39.15 -46.79
N ASN A 111 45.03 39.25 -45.63
CA ASN A 111 45.03 40.41 -44.72
C ASN A 111 43.67 41.13 -44.50
N SER A 112 42.58 40.39 -44.34
CA SER A 112 41.26 40.98 -44.08
C SER A 112 40.76 40.56 -42.70
N ASN A 113 40.58 41.58 -41.87
CA ASN A 113 39.92 41.56 -40.57
C ASN A 113 38.75 40.56 -40.53
N VAL A 114 38.95 39.45 -39.84
CA VAL A 114 37.89 38.50 -39.51
C VAL A 114 36.86 39.23 -38.65
N LYS A 115 35.75 39.67 -39.24
CA LYS A 115 34.62 40.23 -38.50
C LYS A 115 34.00 39.12 -37.67
N GLN A 116 34.21 39.15 -36.35
CA GLN A 116 33.44 38.32 -35.43
C GLN A 116 31.98 38.77 -35.50
N ALA A 117 31.08 37.86 -35.88
CA ALA A 117 29.65 38.09 -35.77
C ALA A 117 29.27 38.08 -34.29
N SER A 118 29.22 39.27 -33.67
CA SER A 118 28.65 39.45 -32.35
C SER A 118 27.16 39.09 -32.40
N PRO A 119 26.63 38.33 -31.42
CA PRO A 119 25.21 38.06 -31.35
C PRO A 119 24.45 39.37 -31.06
N VAL A 120 23.41 39.62 -31.85
CA VAL A 120 22.44 40.71 -31.62
C VAL A 120 21.73 40.41 -30.29
N GLN A 121 21.68 41.44 -29.43
CA GLN A 121 21.07 41.44 -28.09
C GLN A 121 19.57 41.14 -28.16
#